data_AF-A0A257N6K6-F1
#
_entry.id   AF-A0A257N6K6-F1
#
_cell.length_a   1.000
_cell.length_b   1.000
_cell.length_c   1.000
_cell.angle_alpha   90.00
_cell.angle_beta   90.00
_cell.angle_gamma   90.00
#
_symmetry.space_group_name_H-M   'P 1'
#
loop_
_entity.id
_entity.type
_entity.pdbx_description
1 polymer ?
#
loop_
_entity_poly.entity_id
_entity_poly.type
_entity_poly.pdbx_seq_one_letter_code
_entity_poly.pdbx_strand_id
1 'polypeptide(L)'
;MKKSLCLAALLLATNSYAENTKNEWQNTTISEATIAKIQAAKYEYKKCVSDEMQKPVYSSQESRAATETIIKQCEPVLTKMRDVYLAEKVPEVIADRHLKQMRLQTTRDALQNMMYAEAARASSQSK
;
A
#
# COMPACT_ATOMS: atom_id res chain seq x y z
N MET A 1 22.10 61.37 22.90
CA MET A 1 22.86 60.28 22.24
C MET A 1 22.40 58.90 22.72
N LYS A 2 21.10 58.57 22.65
CA LYS A 2 20.55 57.28 23.12
C LYS A 2 19.65 56.58 22.10
N LYS A 3 19.26 57.27 21.02
CA LYS A 3 18.41 56.74 19.95
C LYS A 3 19.21 56.06 18.83
N SER A 4 20.49 56.38 18.70
CA SER A 4 21.37 55.83 17.65
C SER A 4 21.85 54.40 17.96
N LEU A 5 21.74 53.95 19.21
CA LEU A 5 22.25 52.65 19.65
C LEU A 5 21.27 51.50 19.33
N CYS A 6 19.97 51.79 19.29
CA CYS A 6 18.96 50.79 18.91
C CYS A 6 18.95 50.49 17.40
N LEU A 7 19.29 51.46 16.55
CA LEU A 7 19.26 51.24 15.09
C LEU A 7 20.40 50.32 14.62
N ALA A 8 21.56 50.39 15.27
CA ALA A 8 22.70 49.53 14.95
C ALA A 8 22.46 48.06 15.36
N ALA A 9 21.69 47.82 16.43
CA ALA A 9 21.37 46.47 16.89
C ALA A 9 20.40 45.73 15.95
N LEU A 10 19.54 46.44 15.22
CA LEU A 10 18.59 45.86 14.27
C LEU A 10 19.24 45.40 12.95
N LEU A 11 20.36 46.01 12.55
CA LEU A 11 21.06 45.65 11.30
C LEU A 11 21.95 44.41 11.43
N LEU A 12 22.23 43.94 12.65
CA LEU A 12 23.04 42.74 12.91
C LEU A 12 22.19 41.45 12.98
N ALA A 13 20.86 41.54 12.89
CA ALA A 13 19.95 40.41 13.06
C ALA A 13 19.63 39.64 11.76
N THR A 14 20.21 40.00 10.61
CA THR A 14 19.75 39.48 9.29
C THR A 14 20.58 38.36 8.68
N ASN A 15 21.57 37.78 9.39
CA ASN A 15 22.41 36.71 8.84
C ASN A 15 22.31 35.39 9.61
N SER A 16 21.11 34.97 9.99
CA SER A 16 20.86 33.54 10.21
C SER A 16 20.60 32.88 8.86
N TYR A 17 21.66 32.55 8.12
CA TYR A 17 21.53 31.49 7.12
C TYR A 17 21.31 30.20 7.91
N ALA A 18 20.15 29.58 7.74
CA ALA A 18 20.00 28.19 8.12
C ALA A 18 21.04 27.42 7.31
N GLU A 19 22.15 27.05 7.95
CA GLU A 19 23.03 26.01 7.43
C GLU A 19 22.11 24.82 7.15
N ASN A 20 22.01 24.40 5.88
CA ASN A 20 21.14 23.32 5.44
C ASN A 20 21.52 22.05 6.20
N THR A 21 20.92 21.91 7.38
CA THR A 21 21.06 20.72 8.21
C THR A 21 20.60 19.56 7.34
N LYS A 22 21.27 18.42 7.48
CA LYS A 22 21.08 17.17 6.73
C LYS A 22 19.66 16.56 6.84
N ASN A 23 18.67 17.33 7.29
CA ASN A 23 17.29 17.01 7.60
C ASN A 23 16.26 17.86 6.82
N GLU A 24 16.66 18.61 5.79
CA GLU A 24 15.66 19.13 4.84
C GLU A 24 15.00 17.94 4.13
N TRP A 25 13.66 17.89 4.18
CA TRP A 25 12.87 16.88 3.51
C TRP A 25 13.11 16.99 1.99
N GLN A 26 13.93 16.08 1.47
CA GLN A 26 14.11 15.90 0.03
C GLN A 26 12.87 15.21 -0.51
N ASN A 27 12.07 15.91 -1.32
CA ASN A 27 10.92 15.32 -1.98
C ASN A 27 11.40 14.16 -2.85
N THR A 28 11.06 12.93 -2.48
CA THR A 28 11.37 11.76 -3.29
C THR A 28 10.27 11.59 -4.31
N THR A 29 10.59 11.85 -5.58
CA THR A 29 9.69 11.56 -6.68
C THR A 29 9.93 10.13 -7.14
N ILE A 30 8.89 9.30 -7.03
CA ILE A 30 8.88 7.97 -7.63
C ILE A 30 8.71 8.18 -9.14
N SER A 31 9.59 7.58 -9.96
CA SER A 31 9.50 7.73 -11.41
C SER A 31 8.19 7.14 -11.96
N GLU A 32 7.69 7.67 -13.07
CA GLU A 32 6.50 7.10 -13.73
C GLU A 32 6.69 5.61 -14.07
N ALA A 33 7.91 5.22 -14.46
CA ALA A 33 8.27 3.83 -14.72
C ALA A 33 8.12 2.97 -13.45
N THR A 34 8.56 3.47 -12.30
CA THR A 34 8.41 2.81 -11.00
C THR A 34 6.93 2.71 -10.60
N ILE A 35 6.16 3.78 -10.79
CA ILE A 35 4.70 3.79 -10.53
C ILE A 35 4.02 2.73 -11.40
N ALA A 36 4.36 2.65 -12.69
CA ALA A 36 3.80 1.66 -13.61
C ALA A 36 4.10 0.22 -13.16
N LYS A 37 5.34 -0.08 -12.75
CA LYS A 37 5.70 -1.41 -12.21
C LYS A 37 4.90 -1.74 -10.94
N ILE A 38 4.74 -0.78 -10.03
CA ILE A 38 3.94 -0.94 -8.81
C ILE A 38 2.46 -1.21 -9.15
N GLN A 39 1.89 -0.48 -10.11
CA GLN A 39 0.50 -0.69 -10.52
C GLN A 39 0.31 -2.04 -11.22
N ALA A 40 1.26 -2.46 -12.05
CA ALA A 40 1.25 -3.78 -12.68
C ALA A 40 1.28 -4.90 -11.62
N ALA A 41 2.19 -4.83 -10.65
CA ALA A 41 2.27 -5.81 -9.57
C ALA A 41 1.00 -5.82 -8.70
N LYS A 42 0.42 -4.65 -8.42
CA LYS A 42 -0.88 -4.53 -7.74
C LYS A 42 -2.00 -5.21 -8.52
N TYR A 43 -2.03 -5.01 -9.83
CA TYR A 43 -3.00 -5.64 -10.72
C TYR A 43 -2.84 -7.16 -10.70
N GLU A 44 -1.61 -7.68 -10.81
CA GLU A 44 -1.33 -9.11 -10.75
C GLU A 44 -1.81 -9.74 -9.44
N TYR A 45 -1.59 -9.09 -8.29
CA TYR A 45 -2.07 -9.59 -7.01
C TYR A 45 -3.60 -9.66 -6.95
N LYS A 46 -4.29 -8.60 -7.38
CA LYS A 46 -5.76 -8.59 -7.42
C LYS A 46 -6.31 -9.62 -8.41
N LYS A 47 -5.66 -9.78 -9.55
CA LYS A 47 -6.02 -10.77 -10.57
C LYS A 47 -5.87 -12.18 -10.01
N CYS A 48 -4.76 -12.49 -9.32
CA CYS A 48 -4.59 -13.77 -8.65
C CYS A 48 -5.77 -14.08 -7.73
N VAL A 49 -6.13 -13.15 -6.85
CA VAL A 49 -7.25 -13.35 -5.91
C VAL A 49 -8.56 -13.56 -6.66
N SER A 50 -8.84 -12.76 -7.69
CA SER A 50 -10.04 -12.92 -8.52
C SER A 50 -10.09 -14.26 -9.25
N ASP A 51 -8.97 -14.73 -9.80
CA ASP A 51 -8.87 -15.99 -10.52
C ASP A 51 -9.02 -17.19 -9.56
N GLU A 52 -8.40 -17.13 -8.37
CA GLU A 52 -8.56 -18.14 -7.33
C GLU A 52 -10.02 -18.23 -6.87
N MET A 53 -10.68 -17.10 -6.62
CA MET A 53 -12.09 -17.06 -6.20
C MET A 53 -13.05 -17.75 -7.17
N GLN A 54 -12.73 -17.81 -8.46
CA GLN A 54 -13.56 -18.45 -9.48
C GLN A 54 -13.42 -19.98 -9.48
N LYS A 55 -12.44 -20.53 -8.76
CA LYS A 55 -12.21 -21.98 -8.76
C LYS A 55 -13.34 -22.72 -8.02
N PRO A 56 -13.83 -23.84 -8.58
CA PRO A 56 -14.93 -24.60 -7.99
C PRO A 56 -14.57 -25.22 -6.63
N VAL A 57 -13.28 -25.41 -6.32
CA VAL A 57 -12.84 -25.96 -5.03
C VAL A 57 -13.30 -25.15 -3.81
N TYR A 58 -13.62 -23.86 -4.01
CA TYR A 58 -14.10 -22.96 -2.96
C TYR A 58 -15.63 -22.90 -2.88
N SER A 59 -16.36 -23.48 -3.85
CA SER A 59 -17.83 -23.40 -3.93
C SER A 59 -18.56 -24.26 -2.91
N SER A 60 -17.85 -25.08 -2.13
CA SER A 60 -18.40 -25.88 -1.03
C SER A 60 -17.87 -25.44 0.34
N GLN A 61 -16.94 -24.49 0.37
CA GLN A 61 -16.33 -24.00 1.60
C GLN A 61 -17.14 -22.84 2.19
N GLU A 62 -17.01 -22.66 3.50
CA GLU A 62 -17.47 -21.47 4.21
C GLU A 62 -16.62 -20.26 3.78
N SER A 63 -17.25 -19.10 3.66
CA SER A 63 -16.67 -17.90 3.06
C SER A 63 -15.35 -17.45 3.69
N ARG A 64 -15.19 -17.49 5.02
CA ARG A 64 -13.94 -17.11 5.70
C ARG A 64 -12.83 -18.13 5.43
N ALA A 65 -13.11 -19.41 5.55
CA ALA A 65 -12.13 -20.47 5.28
C ALA A 65 -11.63 -20.44 3.81
N ALA A 66 -12.56 -20.24 2.88
CA ALA A 66 -12.22 -20.07 1.46
C ALA A 66 -11.35 -18.83 1.25
N THR A 67 -11.74 -17.69 1.83
CA THR A 67 -11.00 -16.43 1.72
C THR A 67 -9.58 -16.56 2.27
N GLU A 68 -9.41 -17.17 3.44
CA GLU A 68 -8.09 -17.39 4.03
C GLU A 68 -7.20 -18.22 3.10
N THR A 69 -7.75 -19.30 2.53
CA THR A 69 -7.03 -20.16 1.59
C THR A 69 -6.64 -19.41 0.32
N ILE A 70 -7.57 -18.67 -0.29
CA ILE A 70 -7.36 -17.86 -1.49
C ILE A 70 -6.24 -16.84 -1.26
N ILE A 71 -6.30 -16.09 -0.15
CA ILE A 71 -5.30 -15.06 0.15
C ILE A 71 -3.91 -15.69 0.33
N LYS A 72 -3.80 -16.84 1.02
CA LYS A 72 -2.54 -17.57 1.16
C LYS A 72 -1.97 -18.02 -0.18
N GLN A 73 -2.79 -18.51 -1.11
CA GLN A 73 -2.31 -18.90 -2.44
C GLN A 73 -1.71 -17.74 -3.24
N CYS A 74 -2.20 -16.52 -3.00
CA CYS A 74 -1.71 -15.32 -3.67
C CYS A 74 -0.60 -14.58 -2.91
N GLU A 75 -0.17 -15.05 -1.72
CA GLU A 75 0.94 -14.43 -0.97
C GLU A 75 2.26 -14.38 -1.75
N PRO A 76 2.68 -15.42 -2.51
CA PRO A 76 3.87 -15.34 -3.34
C PRO A 76 3.84 -14.21 -4.39
N VAL A 77 2.66 -13.87 -4.91
CA VAL A 77 2.49 -12.74 -5.85
C VAL A 77 2.69 -11.41 -5.12
N LEU A 78 2.17 -11.30 -3.89
CA LEU A 78 2.40 -10.13 -3.04
C LEU A 78 3.88 -9.97 -2.66
N THR A 79 4.61 -11.08 -2.44
CA THR A 79 6.05 -11.06 -2.19
C THR A 79 6.82 -10.50 -3.38
N LYS A 80 6.48 -10.88 -4.62
CA LYS A 80 7.12 -10.31 -5.83
C LYS A 80 6.94 -8.79 -5.92
N MET A 81 5.79 -8.28 -5.47
CA MET A 81 5.56 -6.83 -5.40
C MET A 81 6.51 -6.14 -4.42
N ARG A 82 6.90 -6.81 -3.33
CA ARG A 82 7.93 -6.31 -2.40
C ARG A 82 9.27 -6.13 -3.10
N ASP A 83 9.66 -7.10 -3.92
CA ASP A 83 10.92 -7.04 -4.66
C ASP A 83 10.95 -5.83 -5.62
N VAL A 84 9.82 -5.48 -6.24
CA VAL A 84 9.67 -4.27 -7.04
C VAL A 84 9.92 -3.00 -6.21
N TYR A 85 9.35 -2.91 -5.01
CA TYR A 85 9.59 -1.76 -4.12
C TYR A 85 11.06 -1.62 -3.75
N LEU A 86 11.73 -2.73 -3.40
CA LEU A 86 13.11 -2.72 -2.95
C LEU A 86 14.09 -2.43 -4.10
N ALA A 87 13.83 -2.97 -5.30
CA ALA A 87 14.62 -2.67 -6.50
C ALA A 87 14.63 -1.17 -6.84
N GLU A 88 13.54 -0.50 -6.49
CA GLU A 88 13.32 0.93 -6.73
C GLU A 88 13.71 1.79 -5.51
N LYS A 89 14.41 1.18 -4.54
CA LYS A 89 14.95 1.83 -3.33
C LYS A 89 13.88 2.50 -2.45
N VAL A 90 12.64 2.03 -2.52
CA VAL A 90 11.60 2.46 -1.58
C VAL A 90 11.95 1.93 -0.18
N PRO A 91 11.91 2.77 0.87
CA PRO A 91 12.22 2.32 2.22
C PRO A 91 11.35 1.12 2.63
N GLU A 92 11.98 0.11 3.22
CA GLU A 92 11.35 -1.18 3.56
C GLU A 92 10.07 -1.00 4.41
N VAL A 93 10.13 -0.11 5.41
CA VAL A 93 8.99 0.21 6.28
C VAL A 93 7.79 0.75 5.50
N ILE A 94 8.03 1.53 4.44
CA ILE A 94 6.98 2.10 3.60
C ILE A 94 6.40 1.02 2.67
N ALA A 95 7.27 0.22 2.06
CA ALA A 95 6.87 -0.91 1.22
C ALA A 95 5.99 -1.90 2.01
N ASP A 96 6.46 -2.35 3.17
CA ASP A 96 5.77 -3.34 3.99
C ASP A 96 4.43 -2.81 4.54
N ARG A 97 4.37 -1.52 4.93
CA ARG A 97 3.11 -0.89 5.33
C ARG A 97 2.10 -0.90 4.19
N HIS A 98 2.51 -0.52 2.99
CA HIS A 98 1.61 -0.47 1.85
C HIS A 98 1.15 -1.87 1.42
N LEU A 99 2.06 -2.86 1.40
CA LEU A 99 1.71 -4.25 1.11
C LEU A 99 0.73 -4.82 2.13
N LYS A 100 0.94 -4.53 3.43
CA LYS A 100 -0.01 -4.92 4.49
C LYS A 100 -1.38 -4.30 4.29
N GLN A 101 -1.45 -3.01 3.95
CA GLN A 101 -2.71 -2.33 3.66
C GLN A 101 -3.40 -2.96 2.46
N MET A 102 -2.66 -3.25 1.38
CA MET A 102 -3.19 -3.89 0.18
C MET A 102 -3.74 -5.28 0.47
N ARG A 103 -3.00 -6.10 1.22
CA ARG A 103 -3.45 -7.42 1.68
C ARG A 103 -4.77 -7.31 2.44
N LEU A 104 -4.83 -6.41 3.44
CA LEU A 104 -6.04 -6.21 4.25
C LEU A 104 -7.25 -5.79 3.41
N GLN A 105 -7.09 -4.84 2.50
CA GLN A 105 -8.19 -4.39 1.65
C GLN A 105 -8.66 -5.53 0.72
N THR A 106 -7.72 -6.22 0.09
CA THR A 106 -8.03 -7.31 -0.84
C THR A 106 -8.71 -8.48 -0.13
N THR A 107 -8.29 -8.80 1.10
CA THR A 107 -8.97 -9.80 1.95
C THR A 107 -10.41 -9.40 2.27
N ARG A 108 -10.67 -8.13 2.58
CA ARG A 108 -12.03 -7.64 2.86
C ARG A 108 -12.92 -7.77 1.63
N ASP A 109 -12.43 -7.34 0.48
CA ASP A 109 -13.16 -7.40 -0.79
C ASP A 109 -13.45 -8.87 -1.18
N ALA A 110 -12.44 -9.76 -1.03
CA ALA A 110 -12.59 -11.19 -1.28
C ALA A 110 -13.62 -11.83 -0.35
N LEU A 111 -13.55 -11.54 0.97
CA LEU A 111 -14.51 -12.07 1.94
C LEU A 111 -15.94 -11.65 1.60
N GLN A 112 -16.16 -10.37 1.29
CA GLN A 112 -17.47 -9.86 0.92
C GLN A 112 -18.05 -10.61 -0.28
N ASN A 113 -17.24 -10.82 -1.31
CA ASN A 113 -17.66 -11.57 -2.50
C ASN A 113 -17.94 -13.04 -2.20
N MET A 114 -17.11 -13.70 -1.37
CA MET A 114 -17.34 -15.08 -0.96
C MET A 114 -18.63 -15.23 -0.14
N MET A 115 -18.93 -14.27 0.74
CA MET A 115 -20.20 -14.23 1.48
C MET A 115 -21.41 -14.08 0.55
N TYR A 116 -21.31 -13.25 -0.49
CA TYR A 116 -22.38 -13.15 -1.50
C TYR A 116 -22.56 -14.45 -2.28
N ALA A 117 -21.47 -15.10 -2.67
CA ALA A 117 -21.52 -16.40 -3.36
C ALA A 117 -22.09 -17.50 -2.46
N GLU A 118 -21.79 -17.49 -1.17
CA GLU A 118 -22.37 -18.40 -0.18
C GLU A 118 -23.87 -18.18 0.01
N ALA A 119 -24.30 -16.94 0.20
CA ALA A 119 -25.71 -16.60 0.33
C ALA A 119 -26.53 -16.99 -0.92
N ALA A 120 -25.98 -16.74 -2.12
CA ALA A 120 -26.61 -17.14 -3.37
C ALA A 120 -26.81 -18.67 -3.45
N ARG A 121 -25.80 -19.46 -3.06
CA ARG A 121 -25.91 -20.93 -2.97
C ARG A 121 -26.97 -21.37 -1.95
N ALA A 122 -26.99 -20.76 -0.77
CA ALA A 122 -27.99 -21.09 0.25
C ALA A 122 -29.42 -20.80 -0.22
N SER A 123 -29.64 -19.70 -0.96
CA SER A 123 -30.95 -19.34 -1.50
C SER A 123 -31.43 -20.22 -2.67
N SER A 124 -30.51 -20.86 -3.39
CA SER A 124 -30.87 -21.76 -4.49
C SER A 124 -31.21 -23.17 -4.01
N GLN A 125 -30.65 -23.59 -2.86
CA GLN A 125 -30.93 -24.88 -2.23
C GLN A 125 -32.22 -24.89 -1.38
N SER A 126 -32.79 -23.72 -1.07
CA SER A 126 -34.03 -23.59 -0.29
C SER A 126 -35.31 -23.56 -1.14
N LYS A 127 -35.22 -23.84 -2.45
CA LYS A 127 -36.33 -24.09 -3.38
C LYS A 127 -36.38 -25.57 -3.73
#